data_AF-A0A6P0INP5-F1
#
_entry.id   AF-A0A6P0INP5-F1
#
_cell.length_a   1.000
_cell.length_b   1.000
_cell.length_c   1.000
_cell.angle_alpha   90.00
_cell.angle_beta   90.00
_cell.angle_gamma   90.00
#
_symmetry.space_group_name_H-M   'P 1'
#
loop_
_entity.id
_entity.type
_entity.pdbx_description
1 polymer ?
#
loop_
_entity_poly.entity_id
_entity_poly.type
_entity_poly.pdbx_seq_one_letter_code
_entity_poly.pdbx_strand_id
1 'polypeptide(L)'
;ALRRDFGSTVMLKVYTIGAPKVGNESFANYYERQIGKGLTHRVENLLDIAPSMPLPPPFPLNMLAGNGLRVGNLYLSNCSPVGELYTVMGLGSQGVSVDFGGAVEFLGGIPFPHGSDAYLQLLEKDYQRWQQLWRPIRNIVENFMNELLQEQTQAIKDELDEVKKEILGLKNPKYRTKSEESGETRRQIVSN
;
A
#
# COMPACT_ATOMS: atom_id res chain seq x y z
N ALA A 1 7.91 28.71 -3.30
CA ALA A 1 6.83 27.86 -2.76
C ALA A 1 6.58 26.70 -3.71
N LEU A 2 6.96 25.47 -3.34
CA LEU A 2 6.66 24.25 -4.12
C LEU A 2 5.25 23.78 -3.76
N ARG A 3 4.23 24.52 -4.19
CA ARG A 3 2.84 24.06 -4.15
C ARG A 3 2.38 23.94 -5.59
N ARG A 4 2.42 22.73 -6.15
CA ARG A 4 1.60 22.38 -7.31
C ARG A 4 0.27 21.91 -6.74
N ASP A 5 -0.72 22.78 -6.81
CA ASP A 5 -2.10 22.45 -6.46
C ASP A 5 -2.67 21.59 -7.59
N PHE A 6 -2.90 20.31 -7.32
CA PHE A 6 -3.47 19.37 -8.29
C PHE A 6 -5.00 19.24 -8.14
N GLY A 7 -5.65 20.12 -7.36
CA GLY A 7 -7.08 20.02 -7.07
C GLY A 7 -7.42 18.82 -6.18
N SER A 8 -8.64 18.78 -5.63
CA SER A 8 -9.10 17.78 -4.66
C SER A 8 -9.23 16.35 -5.20
N THR A 9 -8.87 16.10 -6.46
CA THR A 9 -9.10 14.82 -7.14
C THR A 9 -7.82 13.99 -7.28
N VAL A 10 -6.63 14.58 -7.12
CA VAL A 10 -5.36 13.89 -7.37
C VAL A 10 -4.57 13.73 -6.08
N MET A 11 -4.43 12.48 -5.62
CA MET A 11 -3.56 12.13 -4.50
C MET A 11 -2.14 11.89 -5.02
N LEU A 12 -1.20 12.73 -4.60
CA LEU A 12 0.22 12.56 -4.93
C LEU A 12 0.85 11.54 -3.97
N LYS A 13 1.50 10.52 -4.52
CA LYS A 13 2.33 9.58 -3.77
C LYS A 13 3.77 9.65 -4.27
N VAL A 14 4.71 9.86 -3.36
CA VAL A 14 6.13 10.09 -3.68
C VAL A 14 6.95 8.89 -3.26
N TYR A 15 7.77 8.39 -4.18
CA TYR A 15 8.74 7.33 -3.93
C TYR A 15 10.14 7.85 -4.25
N THR A 16 11.05 7.77 -3.29
CA THR A 16 12.46 8.09 -3.48
C THR A 16 13.31 6.83 -3.29
N ILE A 17 14.41 6.72 -4.04
CA ILE A 17 15.29 5.55 -4.02
C ILE A 17 16.72 6.05 -3.81
N GLY A 18 17.39 5.56 -2.76
CA GLY A 18 18.77 5.95 -2.45
C GLY A 18 18.97 7.45 -2.25
N ALA A 19 17.92 8.17 -1.87
CA ALA A 19 17.94 9.63 -1.83
C ALA A 19 18.68 10.13 -0.58
N PRO A 20 19.58 11.13 -0.72
CA PRO A 20 20.21 11.78 0.43
C PRO A 20 19.18 12.56 1.25
N LYS A 21 19.55 12.92 2.49
CA LYS A 21 18.75 13.80 3.33
C LYS A 21 18.71 15.21 2.75
N VAL A 22 17.53 15.84 2.77
CA VAL A 22 17.25 17.04 1.97
C VAL A 22 17.11 18.34 2.78
N GLY A 23 16.85 18.27 4.07
CA GLY A 23 16.68 19.44 4.93
C GLY A 23 16.70 19.06 6.40
N ASN A 24 16.60 20.03 7.30
CA ASN A 24 16.52 19.75 8.74
C ASN A 24 15.15 19.18 9.14
N GLU A 25 14.98 18.86 10.43
CA GLU A 25 13.73 18.30 10.95
C GLU A 25 12.53 19.22 10.74
N SER A 26 12.72 20.54 10.83
CA SER A 26 11.64 21.52 10.55
C SER A 26 11.17 21.45 9.10
N PHE A 27 12.10 21.27 8.15
CA PHE A 27 11.77 21.05 6.75
C PHE A 27 11.03 19.72 6.54
N ALA A 28 11.50 18.63 7.16
CA ALA A 28 10.84 17.33 7.07
C ALA A 28 9.39 17.39 7.58
N ASN A 29 9.17 18.03 8.73
CA ASN A 29 7.85 18.24 9.32
C ASN A 29 6.96 19.11 8.42
N TYR A 30 7.49 20.17 7.83
CA TYR A 30 6.76 21.00 6.87
C TYR A 30 6.36 20.18 5.63
N TYR A 31 7.30 19.41 5.06
CA TYR A 31 7.07 18.60 3.88
C TYR A 31 5.97 17.56 4.11
N GLU A 32 6.02 16.83 5.22
CA GLU A 32 5.02 15.81 5.55
C GLU A 32 3.62 16.40 5.71
N ARG A 33 3.50 17.62 6.28
CA ARG A 33 2.23 18.34 6.35
C ARG A 33 1.70 18.78 4.99
N GLN A 34 2.59 19.10 4.04
CA GLN A 34 2.17 19.55 2.70
C GLN A 34 1.76 18.39 1.80
N ILE A 35 2.48 17.26 1.83
CA ILE A 35 2.18 16.11 0.99
C ILE A 35 1.10 15.23 1.63
N GLY A 36 1.10 15.12 2.95
CA GLY A 36 0.25 14.22 3.73
C GLY A 36 1.03 13.03 4.28
N LYS A 37 0.65 12.63 5.49
CA LYS A 37 1.24 11.48 6.19
C LYS A 37 1.00 10.18 5.41
N GLY A 38 2.01 9.33 5.32
CA GLY A 38 1.93 8.04 4.61
C GLY A 38 1.90 8.13 3.08
N LEU A 39 2.13 9.32 2.52
CA LEU A 39 2.16 9.54 1.06
C LEU A 39 3.56 9.68 0.49
N THR A 40 4.59 9.70 1.35
CA THR A 40 5.98 9.72 0.93
C THR A 40 6.69 8.49 1.48
N HIS A 41 7.34 7.74 0.60
CA HIS A 41 8.12 6.56 0.95
C HIS A 41 9.53 6.71 0.38
N ARG A 42 10.50 6.19 1.10
CA ARG A 42 11.89 6.12 0.64
C ARG A 42 12.39 4.69 0.74
N VAL A 43 13.09 4.25 -0.29
CA VAL A 43 13.76 2.96 -0.34
C VAL A 43 15.25 3.21 -0.10
N GLU A 44 15.80 2.59 0.94
CA GLU A 44 17.22 2.70 1.26
C GLU A 44 17.85 1.31 1.29
N ASN A 45 19.02 1.19 0.68
CA ASN A 45 19.85 0.02 0.76
C ASN A 45 20.82 0.18 1.93
N LEU A 46 20.87 -0.78 2.85
CA LEU A 46 21.75 -0.68 4.03
C LEU A 46 23.23 -0.51 3.66
N LEU A 47 23.65 -1.02 2.49
CA LEU A 47 25.03 -0.92 2.01
C LEU A 47 25.29 0.37 1.21
N ASP A 48 24.27 1.18 0.95
CA ASP A 48 24.38 2.46 0.27
C ASP A 48 24.58 3.59 1.27
N ILE A 49 25.68 4.35 1.11
CA ILE A 49 26.01 5.48 1.99
C ILE A 49 25.28 6.77 1.60
N ALA A 50 24.74 6.88 0.38
CA ALA A 50 24.13 8.13 -0.09
C ALA A 50 22.96 8.61 0.78
N PRO A 51 22.03 7.74 1.25
CA PRO A 51 20.99 8.15 2.19
C PRO A 51 21.52 8.70 3.52
N SER A 52 22.74 8.31 3.91
CA SER A 52 23.40 8.83 5.11
C SER A 52 23.97 10.25 4.94
N MET A 53 24.04 10.76 3.71
CA MET A 53 24.55 12.09 3.42
C MET A 53 23.45 13.17 3.47
N PRO A 54 23.76 14.42 3.87
CA PRO A 54 25.01 14.82 4.53
C PRO A 54 25.13 14.23 5.95
N LEU A 55 26.37 13.96 6.37
CA LEU A 55 26.67 13.49 7.72
C LEU A 55 26.52 14.63 8.74
N PRO A 56 26.07 14.35 9.97
CA PRO A 56 26.04 15.36 11.02
C PRO A 56 27.47 15.81 11.39
N PRO A 57 27.69 17.08 11.78
CA PRO A 57 28.97 17.48 12.35
C PRO A 57 29.30 16.63 13.59
N PRO A 58 30.56 16.21 13.78
CA PRO A 58 30.93 15.43 14.97
C PRO A 58 30.92 16.32 16.21
N PHE A 59 30.76 15.71 17.39
CA PHE A 59 30.93 16.41 18.66
C PHE A 59 32.40 16.84 18.86
N PRO A 60 32.69 18.06 19.36
CA PRO A 60 31.75 19.09 19.83
C PRO A 60 31.32 20.11 18.76
N LEU A 61 31.74 19.94 17.51
CA LEU A 61 31.48 20.91 16.43
C LEU A 61 29.98 21.08 16.14
N ASN A 62 29.17 20.04 16.38
CA ASN A 62 27.71 20.13 16.27
C ASN A 62 27.07 21.18 17.20
N MET A 63 27.70 21.50 18.34
CA MET A 63 27.19 22.54 19.25
C MET A 63 27.39 23.96 18.69
N LEU A 64 28.39 24.14 17.84
CA LEU A 64 28.76 25.44 17.27
C LEU A 64 28.20 25.63 15.85
N ALA A 65 28.01 24.53 15.12
CA ALA A 65 27.62 24.51 13.72
C ALA A 65 26.19 23.98 13.52
N GLY A 66 25.22 24.54 14.23
CA GLY A 66 23.81 24.13 14.16
C GLY A 66 23.17 24.26 12.78
N ASN A 67 23.69 25.17 11.93
CA ASN A 67 23.24 25.38 10.55
C ASN A 67 24.04 24.56 9.51
N GLY A 68 24.96 23.71 9.96
CA GLY A 68 25.89 22.96 9.12
C GLY A 68 27.32 23.53 9.17
N LEU A 69 28.27 22.67 8.80
CA LEU A 69 29.70 22.94 8.79
C LEU A 69 30.29 22.56 7.44
N ARG A 70 30.95 23.50 6.77
CA ARG A 70 31.72 23.22 5.56
C ARG A 70 33.19 23.01 5.92
N VAL A 71 33.74 21.84 5.58
CA VAL A 71 35.16 21.51 5.75
C VAL A 71 35.73 21.18 4.37
N GLY A 72 36.44 22.15 3.77
CA GLY A 72 36.88 22.06 2.39
C GLY A 72 35.69 21.86 1.43
N ASN A 73 35.64 20.68 0.80
CA ASN A 73 34.58 20.28 -0.14
C ASN A 73 33.44 19.49 0.53
N LEU A 74 33.57 19.11 1.79
CA LEU A 74 32.56 18.34 2.52
C LEU A 74 31.61 19.29 3.26
N TYR A 75 30.31 19.07 3.08
CA TYR A 75 29.26 19.75 3.83
C TYR A 75 28.64 18.80 4.85
N LEU A 76 28.80 19.13 6.12
CA LEU A 76 28.21 18.42 7.26
C LEU A 76 26.98 19.17 7.73
N SER A 77 25.89 18.47 7.99
CA SER A 77 24.64 19.11 8.41
C SER A 77 23.72 18.13 9.12
N ASN A 78 22.97 18.63 10.10
CA ASN A 78 21.90 17.88 10.75
C ASN A 78 20.65 17.88 9.86
N CYS A 79 20.75 17.17 8.74
CA CYS A 79 19.60 16.91 7.88
C CYS A 79 18.85 15.67 8.34
N SER A 80 17.55 15.67 8.08
CA SER A 80 16.61 14.59 8.32
C SER A 80 16.13 14.04 6.98
N PRO A 81 15.90 12.72 6.87
CA PRO A 81 15.26 12.14 5.72
C PRO A 81 13.75 12.45 5.74
N VAL A 82 13.10 12.24 4.62
CA VAL A 82 11.66 12.48 4.46
C VAL A 82 10.97 11.18 4.03
N GLY A 83 9.75 10.96 4.51
CA GLY A 83 8.93 9.80 4.18
C GLY A 83 9.13 8.59 5.08
N GLU A 84 8.38 7.54 4.81
CA GLU A 84 8.48 6.25 5.50
C GLU A 84 9.58 5.40 4.88
N LEU A 85 10.37 4.74 5.71
CA LEU A 85 11.52 3.95 5.29
C LEU A 85 11.10 2.54 4.89
N TYR A 86 11.53 2.11 3.70
CA TYR A 86 11.59 0.73 3.26
C TYR A 86 13.05 0.32 3.08
N THR A 87 13.52 -0.61 3.90
CA THR A 87 14.92 -1.03 3.87
C THR A 87 15.10 -2.26 2.98
N VAL A 88 16.02 -2.18 2.04
CA VAL A 88 16.55 -3.33 1.31
C VAL A 88 18.02 -3.55 1.68
N MET A 89 18.56 -4.71 1.36
CA MET A 89 19.96 -5.02 1.64
C MET A 89 20.57 -5.81 0.48
N GLY A 90 21.68 -5.31 -0.05
CA GLY A 90 22.54 -6.07 -0.94
C GLY A 90 23.35 -5.17 -1.86
N LEU A 91 24.26 -5.75 -2.64
CA LEU A 91 25.14 -4.98 -3.50
C LEU A 91 24.50 -4.64 -4.87
N GLY A 92 23.38 -5.29 -5.21
CA GLY A 92 22.87 -5.34 -6.58
C GLY A 92 23.88 -5.97 -7.54
N SER A 93 23.56 -6.00 -8.84
CA SER A 93 24.55 -6.22 -9.90
C SER A 93 24.41 -5.11 -10.94
N GLN A 94 25.35 -4.15 -10.97
CA GLN A 94 25.48 -3.23 -12.08
C GLN A 94 26.35 -3.90 -13.15
N GLY A 95 25.77 -4.30 -14.28
CA GLY A 95 26.57 -4.78 -15.41
C GLY A 95 27.35 -3.63 -16.02
N VAL A 96 28.60 -3.43 -15.60
CA VAL A 96 29.52 -2.45 -16.20
C VAL A 96 30.69 -3.23 -16.79
N SER A 97 30.81 -3.24 -18.12
CA SER A 97 32.01 -3.74 -18.79
C SER A 97 33.12 -2.70 -18.58
N VAL A 98 34.07 -2.98 -17.69
CA VAL A 98 35.24 -2.12 -17.52
C VAL A 98 36.35 -2.70 -18.40
N ASP A 99 36.60 -2.04 -19.54
CA ASP A 99 37.73 -2.35 -20.41
C ASP A 99 38.98 -1.66 -19.86
N PHE A 100 39.93 -2.46 -19.35
CA PHE A 100 41.22 -2.00 -18.85
C PHE A 100 42.30 -1.93 -19.96
N GLY A 101 41.90 -1.80 -21.23
CA GLY A 101 42.81 -1.38 -22.31
C GLY A 101 44.00 -2.32 -22.56
N GLY A 102 43.86 -3.62 -22.29
CA GLY A 102 44.92 -4.60 -22.53
C GLY A 102 44.76 -5.90 -21.76
N ALA A 103 44.17 -6.91 -22.42
CA ALA A 103 44.21 -8.35 -22.09
C ALA A 103 43.42 -8.88 -20.88
N VAL A 104 42.67 -8.04 -20.13
CA VAL A 104 41.74 -8.54 -19.08
C VAL A 104 40.40 -7.83 -19.23
N GLU A 105 39.44 -8.52 -19.83
CA GLU A 105 38.04 -8.11 -19.89
C GLU A 105 37.32 -8.70 -18.68
N PHE A 106 36.95 -7.86 -17.71
CA PHE A 106 36.22 -8.30 -16.52
C PHE A 106 34.71 -8.28 -16.82
N LEU A 107 34.14 -9.46 -17.08
CA LEU A 107 32.69 -9.67 -17.27
C LEU A 107 31.94 -9.82 -15.92
N GLY A 108 32.34 -9.04 -14.91
CA GLY A 108 31.69 -8.97 -13.61
C GLY A 108 31.36 -7.51 -13.29
N GLY A 109 30.13 -7.21 -12.93
CA GLY A 109 29.79 -5.87 -12.47
C GLY A 109 30.60 -5.44 -11.25
N ILE A 110 31.07 -4.19 -11.19
CA ILE A 110 31.54 -3.63 -9.91
C ILE A 110 30.30 -3.50 -9.01
N PRO A 111 30.26 -4.16 -7.84
CA PRO A 111 29.12 -4.05 -6.94
C PRO A 111 29.04 -2.62 -6.43
N PHE A 112 28.05 -1.87 -6.92
CA PHE A 112 27.79 -0.51 -6.49
C PHE A 112 26.39 -0.47 -5.90
N PRO A 113 26.26 -0.42 -4.56
CA PRO A 113 24.98 -0.51 -3.86
C PRO A 113 24.09 0.72 -4.12
N HIS A 114 24.65 1.74 -4.78
CA HIS A 114 24.02 3.02 -5.11
C HIS A 114 23.75 3.15 -6.62
N GLY A 115 22.63 2.63 -7.09
CA GLY A 115 22.17 2.87 -8.47
C GLY A 115 20.78 2.32 -8.70
N SER A 116 20.01 2.93 -9.59
CA SER A 116 18.61 2.56 -9.86
C SER A 116 18.46 1.05 -10.12
N ASP A 117 19.36 0.48 -10.93
CA ASP A 117 19.31 -0.93 -11.31
C ASP A 117 19.60 -1.86 -10.13
N ALA A 118 20.52 -1.48 -9.26
CA ALA A 118 20.81 -2.23 -8.03
C ALA A 118 19.57 -2.25 -7.13
N TYR A 119 18.92 -1.10 -6.93
CA TYR A 119 17.70 -1.01 -6.13
C TYR A 119 16.54 -1.79 -6.74
N LEU A 120 16.32 -1.69 -8.06
CA LEU A 120 15.27 -2.44 -8.75
C LEU A 120 15.45 -3.94 -8.60
N GLN A 121 16.68 -4.45 -8.79
CA GLN A 121 16.98 -5.87 -8.60
C GLN A 121 16.76 -6.32 -7.15
N LEU A 122 17.13 -5.49 -6.17
CA LEU A 122 16.92 -5.82 -4.76
C LEU A 122 15.42 -5.87 -4.42
N LEU A 123 14.63 -4.92 -4.95
CA LEU A 123 13.17 -4.90 -4.80
C LEU A 123 12.51 -6.11 -5.47
N GLU A 124 12.96 -6.49 -6.66
CA GLU A 124 12.44 -7.67 -7.37
C GLU A 124 12.74 -8.97 -6.60
N LYS A 125 13.99 -9.14 -6.12
CA LYS A 125 14.37 -10.29 -5.29
C LYS A 125 13.53 -10.37 -4.02
N ASP A 126 13.28 -9.23 -3.38
CA ASP A 126 12.50 -9.17 -2.16
C ASP A 126 11.02 -9.50 -2.41
N TYR A 127 10.45 -9.01 -3.51
CA TYR A 127 9.11 -9.39 -3.95
C TYR A 127 8.99 -10.90 -4.22
N GLN A 128 9.94 -11.49 -4.95
CA GLN A 128 9.95 -12.93 -5.21
C GLN A 128 10.05 -13.74 -3.91
N ARG A 129 10.88 -13.30 -2.96
CA ARG A 129 11.00 -13.91 -1.63
C ARG A 129 9.66 -13.88 -0.88
N TRP A 130 8.99 -12.72 -0.88
CA TRP A 130 7.67 -12.59 -0.26
C TRP A 130 6.64 -13.51 -0.91
N GLN A 131 6.60 -13.59 -2.24
CA GLN A 131 5.70 -14.52 -2.92
C GLN A 131 5.95 -15.97 -2.52
N GLN A 132 7.20 -16.39 -2.42
CA GLN A 132 7.56 -17.75 -1.99
C GLN A 132 7.14 -18.03 -0.54
N LEU A 133 7.31 -17.06 0.35
CA LEU A 133 6.88 -17.17 1.75
C LEU A 133 5.35 -17.19 1.90
N TRP A 134 4.62 -16.42 1.08
CA TRP A 134 3.16 -16.34 1.13
C TRP A 134 2.46 -17.53 0.48
N ARG A 135 3.08 -18.23 -0.48
CA ARG A 135 2.48 -19.40 -1.14
C ARG A 135 1.87 -20.44 -0.19
N PRO A 136 2.58 -20.95 0.84
CA PRO A 136 2.00 -21.92 1.76
C PRO A 136 0.85 -21.35 2.60
N ILE A 137 0.94 -20.10 3.03
CA ILE A 137 -0.11 -19.42 3.81
C ILE A 137 -1.36 -19.19 2.95
N ARG A 138 -1.15 -18.80 1.69
CA ARG A 138 -2.22 -18.57 0.72
C ARG A 138 -3.10 -19.79 0.57
N ASN A 139 -2.53 -21.00 0.52
CA ASN A 139 -3.31 -22.24 0.42
C ASN A 139 -4.18 -22.48 1.67
N ILE A 140 -3.70 -22.10 2.86
CA ILE A 140 -4.45 -22.24 4.11
C ILE A 140 -5.61 -21.23 4.16
N VAL A 141 -5.32 -19.98 3.81
CA VAL A 141 -6.33 -18.90 3.80
C VAL A 141 -7.36 -19.12 2.71
N GLU A 142 -6.97 -19.54 1.52
CA GLU A 142 -7.89 -19.85 0.42
C GLU A 142 -8.86 -20.97 0.82
N ASN A 143 -8.38 -22.04 1.45
CA ASN A 143 -9.26 -23.10 1.94
C ASN A 143 -10.24 -22.59 3.00
N PHE A 144 -9.78 -21.82 3.98
CA PHE A 144 -10.63 -21.25 5.03
C PHE A 144 -11.68 -20.28 4.46
N MET A 145 -11.30 -19.42 3.51
CA MET A 145 -12.22 -18.50 2.85
C MET A 145 -13.24 -19.23 1.97
N ASN A 146 -12.82 -20.28 1.27
CA ASN A 146 -13.73 -21.10 0.46
C ASN A 146 -14.72 -21.87 1.34
N GLU A 147 -14.30 -22.34 2.50
CA GLU A 147 -15.15 -23.01 3.50
C GLU A 147 -16.20 -22.04 4.06
N LEU A 148 -15.79 -20.83 4.46
CA LEU A 148 -16.72 -19.78 4.90
C LEU A 148 -17.71 -19.33 3.81
N LEU A 149 -17.24 -19.23 2.57
CA LEU A 149 -18.10 -18.88 1.43
C LEU A 149 -19.08 -20.00 1.10
N GLN A 150 -18.67 -21.27 1.23
CA GLN A 150 -19.58 -22.41 1.07
C GLN A 150 -20.64 -22.44 2.17
N GLU A 151 -20.27 -22.21 3.43
CA GLU A 151 -21.23 -22.13 4.54
C GLU A 151 -22.26 -21.01 4.32
N GLN A 152 -21.83 -19.81 3.93
CA GLN A 152 -22.78 -18.71 3.64
C GLN A 152 -23.66 -19.01 2.41
N THR A 153 -23.08 -19.60 1.36
CA THR A 153 -23.85 -19.96 0.16
C THR A 153 -24.89 -21.03 0.46
N GLN A 154 -24.58 -21.95 1.38
CA GLN A 154 -25.51 -23.00 1.79
C GLN A 154 -26.62 -22.43 2.67
N ALA A 155 -26.30 -21.58 3.65
CA ALA A 155 -27.29 -20.89 4.47
C ALA A 155 -28.27 -20.05 3.64
N ILE A 156 -27.76 -19.31 2.65
CA ILE A 156 -28.59 -18.51 1.73
C ILE A 156 -29.51 -19.41 0.88
N LYS A 157 -29.02 -20.57 0.42
CA LYS A 157 -29.86 -21.53 -0.34
C LYS A 157 -30.95 -22.13 0.53
N ASP A 158 -30.64 -22.48 1.77
CA ASP A 158 -31.59 -23.08 2.70
C ASP A 158 -32.70 -22.07 3.06
N GLU A 159 -32.35 -20.80 3.31
CA GLU A 159 -33.32 -19.71 3.49
C GLU A 159 -34.19 -19.48 2.24
N LEU A 160 -33.59 -19.53 1.05
CA LEU A 160 -34.32 -19.35 -0.21
C LEU A 160 -35.32 -20.48 -0.46
N ASP A 161 -34.97 -21.72 -0.12
CA ASP A 161 -35.85 -22.88 -0.23
C ASP A 161 -36.98 -22.88 0.81
N GLU A 162 -36.72 -22.34 2.00
CA GLU A 162 -37.75 -22.09 3.03
C GLU A 162 -38.76 -21.04 2.54
N VAL A 163 -38.28 -19.88 2.07
CA VAL A 163 -39.14 -18.84 1.48
C VAL A 163 -39.94 -19.36 0.29
N LYS A 164 -39.32 -20.18 -0.56
CA LYS A 164 -40.00 -20.79 -1.72
C LYS A 164 -41.09 -21.78 -1.30
N LYS A 165 -40.88 -22.56 -0.22
CA LYS A 165 -41.90 -23.42 0.37
C LYS A 165 -43.04 -22.63 0.97
N GLU A 166 -42.76 -21.53 1.67
CA GLU A 166 -43.81 -20.64 2.21
C GLU A 166 -44.64 -20.01 1.10
N ILE A 167 -44.01 -19.50 0.03
CA ILE A 167 -44.72 -18.95 -1.13
C ILE A 167 -45.59 -20.01 -1.82
N LEU A 168 -45.10 -21.25 -1.94
CA LEU A 168 -45.89 -22.35 -2.50
C LEU A 168 -47.04 -22.79 -1.56
N GLY A 169 -46.84 -22.73 -0.25
CA GLY A 169 -47.88 -22.95 0.76
C GLY A 169 -48.97 -21.88 0.74
N LEU A 170 -48.59 -20.62 0.51
CA LEU A 170 -49.52 -19.49 0.32
C LEU A 170 -50.24 -19.54 -1.04
N LYS A 171 -49.61 -20.13 -2.07
CA LYS A 171 -50.23 -20.35 -3.39
C LYS A 171 -51.19 -21.54 -3.44
N ASN A 172 -51.37 -22.30 -2.36
CA ASN A 172 -52.32 -23.41 -2.32
C ASN A 172 -53.75 -22.86 -2.21
N PRO A 173 -54.60 -22.99 -3.24
CA PRO A 173 -55.92 -22.35 -3.31
C PRO A 173 -56.98 -23.16 -2.55
N LYS A 174 -56.71 -23.58 -1.31
CA LYS A 174 -57.68 -24.34 -0.50
C LYS A 174 -58.45 -23.52 0.54
N TYR A 175 -58.20 -22.21 0.62
CA TYR A 175 -59.04 -21.28 1.39
C TYR A 175 -59.22 -19.96 0.63
N ARG A 176 -59.89 -20.01 -0.54
CA ARG A 176 -60.44 -18.82 -1.17
C ARG A 176 -61.88 -19.08 -1.61
N THR A 177 -62.74 -19.43 -0.67
CA THR A 177 -64.20 -19.44 -0.85
C THR A 177 -64.88 -19.27 0.51
N LYS A 178 -65.35 -18.04 0.77
CA LYS A 178 -66.53 -17.63 1.57
C LYS A 178 -66.29 -16.28 2.25
N SER A 179 -66.26 -15.19 1.48
CA SER A 179 -66.56 -13.85 2.01
C SER A 179 -67.03 -12.85 0.95
N GLU A 180 -67.63 -13.32 -0.16
CA GLU A 180 -68.33 -12.48 -1.12
C GLU A 180 -69.72 -13.04 -1.39
N GLU A 181 -70.52 -13.21 -0.33
CA GLU A 181 -71.96 -13.48 -0.45
C GLU A 181 -72.65 -13.10 0.87
N SER A 182 -72.62 -11.81 1.23
CA SER A 182 -73.47 -11.24 2.28
C SER A 182 -73.37 -9.72 2.23
N GLY A 183 -74.09 -9.08 1.31
CA GLY A 183 -74.01 -7.63 1.26
C GLY A 183 -74.98 -6.89 0.37
N GLU A 184 -76.07 -7.46 -0.17
CA GLU A 184 -77.08 -6.59 -0.83
C GLU A 184 -78.44 -7.25 -1.06
N THR A 185 -79.20 -7.55 -0.01
CA THR A 185 -80.68 -7.48 -0.11
C THR A 185 -81.32 -7.30 1.27
N ARG A 186 -81.98 -6.14 1.47
CA ARG A 186 -83.02 -5.76 2.45
C ARG A 186 -82.67 -4.49 3.25
N ARG A 187 -82.87 -3.32 2.62
CA ARG A 187 -83.51 -2.21 3.33
C ARG A 187 -85.02 -2.44 3.30
N GLN A 188 -85.60 -2.45 4.50
CA GLN A 188 -87.03 -2.53 4.77
C GLN A 188 -87.76 -1.27 4.25
N ILE A 189 -88.95 -1.50 3.68
CA ILE A 189 -90.10 -0.60 3.60
C ILE A 189 -90.69 -0.56 5.05
N VAL A 190 -91.20 0.51 5.70
CA VAL A 190 -92.33 1.40 5.36
C VAL A 190 -92.42 2.61 6.34
N SER A 191 -92.93 3.75 5.83
CA SER A 191 -93.86 4.75 6.42
C SER A 191 -93.41 5.74 7.50
N ASN A 192 -93.36 7.03 7.14
CA ASN A 192 -94.50 7.97 7.23
C ASN A 192 -94.41 9.05 6.15
#